data_AF-A0A524EFU5-F1
#
_entry.id   AF-A0A524EFU5-F1
#
_cell.length_a   1.000
_cell.length_b   1.000
_cell.length_c   1.000
_cell.angle_alpha   90.00
_cell.angle_beta   90.00
_cell.angle_gamma   90.00
#
_symmetry.space_group_name_H-M   'P 1'
#
loop_
_entity.id
_entity.type
_entity.pdbx_description
1 polymer ?
#
loop_
_entity_poly.entity_id
_entity_poly.type
_entity_poly.pdbx_seq_one_letter_code
_entity_poly.pdbx_strand_id
1 'polypeptide(L)'
;MILQTAVSVTILPFVFIVIGFILVLIGLVLIGRENEDTNANIKSESKGIILLGPIPIVWGFGKKVKILVGTIAVVVFVLAVVLWIY
;
A
#
# COMPACT_ATOMS: atom_id res chain seq x y z
N MET A 1 10.92 33.59 19.48
CA MET A 1 11.38 32.20 19.60
C MET A 1 10.27 31.17 19.34
N ILE A 2 9.06 31.33 19.91
CA ILE A 2 7.91 30.40 19.71
C ILE A 2 7.44 30.31 18.24
N LEU A 3 7.56 31.40 17.48
CA LEU A 3 7.14 31.44 16.07
C LEU A 3 8.05 30.60 15.15
N GLN A 4 9.35 30.49 15.46
CA GLN A 4 10.29 29.70 14.67
C GLN A 4 10.15 28.20 14.94
N THR A 5 9.84 27.81 16.19
CA THR A 5 9.54 26.40 16.52
C THR A 5 8.22 25.94 15.91
N ALA A 6 7.23 26.83 15.75
CA ALA A 6 5.96 26.49 15.11
C ALA A 6 6.15 26.12 13.63
N VAL A 7 6.95 26.89 12.88
CA VAL A 7 7.24 26.62 11.46
C VAL A 7 7.93 25.26 11.29
N SER A 8 8.89 24.92 12.16
CA SER A 8 9.60 23.64 12.10
C SER A 8 8.70 22.42 12.32
N VAL A 9 7.69 22.53 13.19
CA VAL A 9 6.76 21.44 13.50
C VAL A 9 5.72 21.27 12.39
N THR A 10 5.35 22.33 11.68
CA THR A 10 4.37 22.26 10.58
C THR A 10 4.89 21.50 9.35
N ILE A 11 6.21 21.50 9.10
CA ILE A 11 6.79 20.86 7.90
C ILE A 11 6.97 19.34 8.11
N LEU A 12 7.10 18.92 9.38
CA LEU A 12 7.41 17.55 9.76
C LEU A 12 6.38 16.50 9.24
N PRO A 13 5.05 16.74 9.32
CA PRO A 13 4.05 15.81 8.77
C PRO A 13 4.18 15.62 7.26
N PHE A 14 4.48 16.69 6.52
CA PHE A 14 4.66 16.61 5.06
C PHE A 14 5.86 15.73 4.68
N VAL A 15 6.95 15.83 5.46
CA VAL A 15 8.13 14.96 5.28
C VAL A 15 7.74 13.49 5.50
N PHE A 16 6.98 13.17 6.54
CA PHE A 16 6.50 11.81 6.78
C PHE A 16 5.57 11.29 5.67
N ILE A 17 4.68 12.13 5.13
CA ILE A 17 3.81 11.78 4.01
C ILE A 17 4.63 11.44 2.77
N VAL A 18 5.62 12.27 2.42
CA VAL A 18 6.48 12.05 1.26
C VAL A 18 7.29 10.76 1.43
N ILE A 19 7.85 10.52 2.61
CA ILE A 19 8.57 9.29 2.93
C ILE A 19 7.66 8.07 2.81
N GLY A 20 6.45 8.13 3.36
CA GLY A 20 5.46 7.06 3.26
C GLY A 20 5.08 6.74 1.81
N PHE A 21 4.91 7.78 0.98
CA PHE A 21 4.62 7.61 -0.44
C PHE A 21 5.78 6.92 -1.19
N ILE A 22 7.02 7.32 -0.92
CA ILE A 22 8.22 6.69 -1.50
C ILE A 22 8.31 5.21 -1.09
N LEU A 23 8.08 4.89 0.19
CA LEU A 23 8.07 3.51 0.69
C LEU A 23 7.03 2.64 -0.03
N VAL A 24 5.83 3.18 -0.25
CA VAL A 24 4.76 2.49 -0.99
C VAL A 24 5.15 2.26 -2.45
N LEU A 25 5.73 3.26 -3.13
CA LEU A 25 6.23 3.11 -4.49
C LEU A 25 7.33 2.04 -4.59
N ILE A 26 8.30 2.05 -3.67
CA ILE A 26 9.37 1.04 -3.60
C ILE A 26 8.77 -0.36 -3.41
N GLY A 27 7.83 -0.51 -2.48
CA GLY A 27 7.13 -1.77 -2.26
C GLY A 27 6.42 -2.28 -3.51
N LEU A 28 5.78 -1.38 -4.27
CA LEU A 28 5.08 -1.73 -5.51
C LEU A 28 6.05 -2.16 -6.62
N VAL A 29 7.19 -1.49 -6.75
CA VAL A 29 8.26 -1.85 -7.71
C VAL A 29 8.91 -3.20 -7.36
N LEU A 30 9.19 -3.45 -6.08
CA LEU A 30 9.76 -4.71 -5.61
C LEU A 30 8.83 -5.89 -5.88
N ILE A 31 7.54 -5.72 -5.60
CA ILE A 31 6.51 -6.72 -5.92
C ILE A 31 6.43 -6.97 -7.43
N GLY A 32 6.60 -5.93 -8.26
CA GLY A 32 6.62 -6.06 -9.72
C GLY A 32 7.81 -6.87 -10.23
N ARG A 33 9.02 -6.59 -9.70
CA ARG A 33 10.29 -7.23 -10.13
C ARG A 33 10.40 -8.71 -9.77
N GLU A 34 9.85 -9.14 -8.63
CA GLU A 34 9.85 -10.55 -8.22
C GLU A 34 9.01 -11.47 -9.15
N ASN A 35 8.46 -10.95 -10.24
CA ASN A 35 7.64 -11.70 -11.19
C ASN A 35 8.25 -11.89 -12.57
N GLU A 36 9.33 -11.17 -12.91
CA GLU A 36 9.96 -11.35 -14.21
C GLU A 36 10.83 -12.62 -14.24
N ASP A 37 11.36 -13.05 -13.10
CA ASP A 37 12.23 -14.23 -12.99
C ASP A 37 11.50 -15.57 -12.75
N THR A 38 10.16 -15.59 -12.61
CA THR A 38 9.38 -16.83 -12.37
C THR A 38 8.36 -17.11 -13.47
N ASN A 39 8.78 -16.95 -14.74
CA ASN A 39 8.07 -17.49 -15.90
C ASN A 39 8.60 -18.90 -16.27
N ALA A 40 8.64 -19.79 -15.29
CA ALA A 40 8.77 -21.22 -15.56
C ALA A 40 7.90 -21.98 -14.57
N ASN A 41 6.71 -22.39 -15.02
CA ASN A 41 5.91 -23.47 -14.46
C ASN A 41 5.79 -23.50 -12.92
N ILE A 42 4.64 -23.07 -12.37
CA ILE A 42 3.80 -23.95 -11.52
C ILE A 42 2.46 -23.27 -11.29
N LYS A 43 1.44 -24.02 -11.70
CA LYS A 43 0.01 -23.85 -11.59
C LYS A 43 -0.43 -24.23 -10.16
N SER A 44 -0.94 -23.28 -9.38
CA SER A 44 -1.92 -23.49 -8.30
C SER A 44 -2.15 -22.17 -7.55
N GLU A 45 -3.05 -21.31 -8.06
CA GLU A 45 -3.65 -20.29 -7.21
C GLU A 45 -4.72 -20.99 -6.36
N SER A 46 -4.31 -21.61 -5.25
CA SER A 46 -5.22 -22.07 -4.19
C SER A 46 -5.90 -20.84 -3.59
N LYS A 47 -7.05 -20.47 -4.15
CA LYS A 47 -7.94 -19.41 -3.65
C LYS A 47 -8.90 -20.06 -2.68
N GLY A 48 -8.81 -19.71 -1.39
CA GLY A 48 -9.62 -20.30 -0.35
C GLY A 48 -10.01 -19.29 0.71
N ILE A 49 -11.21 -19.45 1.26
CA ILE A 49 -11.63 -18.73 2.47
C ILE A 49 -11.46 -19.71 3.62
N ILE A 50 -10.54 -19.43 4.53
CA ILE A 50 -10.40 -20.17 5.78
C ILE A 50 -11.31 -19.50 6.80
N LEU A 51 -12.35 -20.19 7.26
CA LEU A 51 -13.20 -19.70 8.33
C LEU A 51 -12.54 -20.00 9.69
N LEU A 52 -11.91 -19.00 10.30
CA LEU A 52 -11.50 -19.08 11.71
C LEU A 52 -12.66 -18.61 12.59
N GLY A 53 -13.54 -19.55 12.94
CA GLY A 53 -14.78 -19.22 13.65
C GLY A 53 -15.69 -18.32 12.81
N PRO A 54 -16.35 -17.29 13.38
CA PRO A 54 -17.23 -16.39 12.62
C PRO A 54 -16.47 -15.42 11.72
N ILE A 55 -15.12 -15.41 11.76
CA ILE A 55 -14.29 -14.48 10.99
C ILE A 55 -13.71 -15.20 9.77
N PRO A 56 -14.18 -14.88 8.54
CA PRO A 56 -13.58 -15.41 7.32
C PRO A 56 -12.21 -14.78 7.05
N ILE A 57 -11.15 -15.60 6.97
CA ILE A 57 -9.83 -15.22 6.48
C ILE A 57 -9.68 -15.64 5.03
N VAL A 58 -9.65 -14.66 4.14
CA VAL A 58 -9.43 -14.84 2.71
C VAL A 58 -7.93 -15.05 2.43
N TRP A 59 -7.53 -16.27 2.03
CA TRP A 59 -6.16 -16.60 1.61
C TRP A 59 -6.15 -16.91 0.11
N GLY A 60 -5.12 -16.46 -0.58
CA GLY A 60 -4.81 -16.95 -1.93
C GLY A 60 -5.15 -15.96 -3.03
N PHE A 61 -5.29 -14.67 -2.68
CA PHE A 61 -5.33 -13.62 -3.68
C PHE A 61 -4.06 -13.68 -4.53
N GLY A 62 -4.25 -13.98 -5.81
CA GLY A 62 -3.20 -13.96 -6.81
C GLY A 62 -2.53 -12.60 -6.85
N LYS A 63 -1.28 -12.56 -7.32
CA LYS A 63 -0.47 -11.32 -7.36
C LYS A 63 -1.20 -10.16 -8.06
N LYS A 64 -2.04 -10.46 -9.06
CA LYS A 64 -2.90 -9.48 -9.74
C LYS A 64 -3.88 -8.76 -8.81
N VAL A 65 -4.51 -9.49 -7.89
CA VAL A 65 -5.47 -8.91 -6.95
C VAL A 65 -4.75 -8.10 -5.87
N LYS A 66 -3.57 -8.54 -5.42
CA LYS A 66 -2.76 -7.76 -4.46
C LYS A 66 -2.33 -6.41 -5.03
N ILE A 67 -1.88 -6.38 -6.29
CA ILE A 67 -1.53 -5.13 -6.99
C ILE A 67 -2.77 -4.24 -7.14
N LEU A 68 -3.90 -4.81 -7.57
CA LEU A 68 -5.15 -4.05 -7.75
C LEU A 68 -5.63 -3.42 -6.42
N VAL A 69 -5.65 -4.19 -5.34
CA VAL A 69 -6.03 -3.69 -4.00
C VAL A 69 -5.04 -2.63 -3.51
N GLY A 70 -3.74 -2.82 -3.74
CA GLY A 70 -2.71 -1.83 -3.43
C GLY A 70 -2.92 -0.52 -4.18
N THR A 71 -3.18 -0.58 -5.49
CA THR A 71 -3.48 0.62 -6.29
C THR A 71 -4.74 1.32 -5.80
N ILE A 72 -5.81 0.58 -5.51
CA ILE A 72 -7.05 1.15 -4.97
C ILE A 72 -6.79 1.83 -3.62
N ALA A 73 -6.02 1.21 -2.73
CA ALA A 73 -5.68 1.79 -1.44
C ALA A 73 -4.91 3.12 -1.57
N VAL A 74 -3.94 3.19 -2.49
CA VAL A 74 -3.20 4.43 -2.78
C VAL A 74 -4.14 5.52 -3.31
N VAL A 75 -5.02 5.18 -4.24
CA VAL A 75 -5.98 6.13 -4.82
C VAL A 75 -6.93 6.68 -3.75
N VAL A 76 -7.48 5.80 -2.91
CA VAL A 76 -8.36 6.20 -1.80
C VAL A 76 -7.63 7.08 -0.80
N PHE A 77 -6.36 6.76 -0.49
CA PHE A 77 -5.55 7.57 0.40
C PHE A 77 -5.31 8.98 -0.16
N VAL A 78 -4.94 9.09 -1.44
CA VAL A 78 -4.77 10.39 -2.11
C VAL A 78 -6.07 11.18 -2.09
N LEU A 79 -7.20 10.56 -2.40
CA LEU A 79 -8.51 11.21 -2.35
C LEU A 79 -8.85 11.70 -0.94
N ALA A 80 -8.58 10.91 0.09
CA ALA A 80 -8.81 11.29 1.49
C ALA A 80 -7.95 12.50 1.89
N VAL A 81 -6.68 12.54 1.47
CA VAL A 81 -5.80 13.69 1.73
C VAL A 81 -6.30 14.94 1.01
N VAL A 82 -6.73 14.82 -0.25
CA VAL A 82 -7.30 15.94 -1.02
C VAL A 82 -8.59 16.46 -0.38
N LEU A 83 -9.49 15.56 0.03
CA LEU A 83 -10.73 15.90 0.75
C LEU A 83 -10.48 16.51 2.13
N TRP A 84 -9.36 16.18 2.78
CA TRP A 84 -9.01 16.80 4.04
C TRP A 84 -8.43 18.21 3.86
N ILE A 85 -7.78 18.46 2.72
CA ILE A 85 -7.18 19.76 2.39
C ILE A 85 -8.24 20.79 1.95
N TYR A 86 -9.33 20.33 1.32
CA TYR A 86 -10.43 21.15 0.78
C TYR A 86 -11.63 21.21 1.74
#